data_AF-A0A8H3CUY6-F1
#
_entry.id   AF-A0A8H3CUY6-F1
#
_cell.length_a   1.000
_cell.length_b   1.000
_cell.length_c   1.000
_cell.angle_alpha   90.00
_cell.angle_beta   90.00
_cell.angle_gamma   90.00
#
_symmetry.space_group_name_H-M   'P 1'
#
loop_
_entity.id
_entity.type
_entity.pdbx_description
1 polymer ?
#
loop_
_entity_poly.entity_id
_entity_poly.type
_entity_poly.pdbx_seq_one_letter_code
_entity_poly.pdbx_strand_id
1 'polypeptide(L)'
;MMSTAPTFTVLFDSTGDLFDNEFIDVEGRVIYKLTTLQTQPRVTQLERTNERLALHPTEPWRATMHFGSGGELGHLQLGERSVAPMVGYLRKKNGPPGRFRSFVAVDGNEYQWRPGSRRLECYDKNDRLIALYEWLLDGPSHARLEIKIGGWHILSELIATLLLNRYAIRYEV
;
A
#
# COMPACT_ATOMS: atom_id res chain seq x y z
N MET A 1 -10.94 7.50 -33.04
CA MET A 1 -10.91 8.23 -31.76
C MET A 1 -9.74 7.68 -30.95
N MET A 2 -8.71 8.49 -30.71
CA MET A 2 -7.59 8.08 -29.86
C MET A 2 -8.09 8.06 -28.41
N SER A 3 -8.25 6.87 -27.83
CA SER A 3 -8.45 6.71 -26.39
C SER A 3 -7.17 7.18 -25.71
N THR A 4 -7.22 8.31 -25.01
CA THR A 4 -6.11 8.74 -24.15
C THR A 4 -5.97 7.72 -23.05
N ALA A 5 -4.84 7.00 -23.04
CA ALA A 5 -4.54 6.03 -21.99
C ALA A 5 -4.70 6.68 -20.61
N PRO A 6 -5.31 5.98 -19.63
CA PRO A 6 -5.53 6.54 -18.31
C PRO A 6 -4.19 6.94 -17.67
N THR A 7 -4.13 8.16 -17.14
CA THR A 7 -2.92 8.73 -16.50
C THR A 7 -2.78 8.32 -15.04
N PHE A 8 -3.79 7.63 -14.49
CA PHE A 8 -3.82 7.09 -13.14
C PHE A 8 -4.77 5.89 -13.06
N THR A 9 -4.60 5.08 -12.02
CA THR A 9 -5.53 4.01 -11.62
C THR A 9 -6.17 4.39 -10.30
N VAL A 10 -7.45 4.09 -10.14
CA VAL A 10 -8.18 4.29 -8.87
C VAL A 10 -8.55 2.93 -8.30
N LEU A 11 -8.24 2.73 -7.03
CA LEU A 11 -8.71 1.61 -6.23
C LEU A 11 -9.50 2.15 -5.04
N PHE A 12 -10.54 1.44 -4.62
CA PHE A 12 -11.29 1.74 -3.41
C PHE A 12 -10.97 0.71 -2.35
N ASP A 13 -10.61 1.19 -1.17
CA ASP A 13 -10.47 0.40 0.05
C ASP A 13 -11.88 0.15 0.59
N SER A 14 -12.32 -1.11 0.55
CA SER A 14 -13.71 -1.47 0.85
C SER A 14 -14.08 -1.23 2.31
N THR A 15 -13.31 -1.78 3.25
CA THR A 15 -13.70 -1.83 4.67
C THR A 15 -12.86 -0.95 5.58
N GLY A 16 -11.64 -0.59 5.15
CA GLY A 16 -10.64 0.05 5.99
C GLY A 16 -9.96 -0.88 7.00
N ASP A 17 -10.29 -2.17 7.03
CA ASP A 17 -9.60 -3.10 7.90
C ASP A 17 -8.15 -3.32 7.42
N LEU A 18 -7.22 -3.47 8.37
CA LEU A 18 -5.79 -3.59 8.09
C LEU A 18 -5.31 -5.04 7.93
N PHE A 19 -6.22 -6.00 8.08
CA PHE A 19 -5.92 -7.43 8.14
C PHE A 19 -6.89 -8.28 7.30
N ASP A 20 -8.08 -7.79 7.01
CA ASP A 20 -9.08 -8.46 6.15
C ASP A 20 -9.90 -7.46 5.33
N ASN A 21 -9.52 -7.27 4.06
CA ASN A 21 -10.02 -6.16 3.24
C ASN A 21 -9.85 -6.45 1.75
N GLU A 22 -10.52 -5.65 0.91
CA GLU A 22 -10.41 -5.71 -0.54
C GLU A 22 -10.13 -4.33 -1.11
N PHE A 23 -9.31 -4.29 -2.15
CA PHE A 23 -9.14 -3.11 -3.00
C PHE A 23 -9.82 -3.38 -4.33
N ILE A 24 -10.88 -2.64 -4.60
CA ILE A 24 -11.71 -2.79 -5.81
C ILE A 24 -11.45 -1.66 -6.79
N ASP A 25 -11.56 -1.89 -8.10
CA ASP A 25 -11.46 -0.82 -9.09
C ASP A 25 -12.79 -0.08 -9.31
N VAL A 26 -12.80 0.86 -10.26
CA VAL A 26 -13.99 1.65 -10.62
C VAL A 26 -15.09 0.81 -11.28
N GLU A 27 -14.75 -0.36 -11.82
CA GLU A 27 -15.69 -1.34 -12.36
C GLU A 27 -16.21 -2.32 -11.29
N GLY A 28 -15.79 -2.17 -10.03
CA GLY A 28 -16.20 -3.02 -8.91
C GLY A 28 -15.51 -4.38 -8.86
N ARG A 29 -14.43 -4.58 -9.63
CA ARG A 29 -13.64 -5.81 -9.61
C ARG A 29 -12.64 -5.77 -8.46
N VAL A 30 -12.52 -6.88 -7.74
CA VAL A 30 -11.46 -7.03 -6.73
C VAL A 30 -10.11 -7.11 -7.43
N ILE A 31 -9.20 -6.20 -7.11
CA ILE A 31 -7.84 -6.12 -7.67
C ILE A 31 -6.82 -6.67 -6.68
N TYR A 32 -7.01 -6.37 -5.40
CA TYR A 32 -6.22 -6.95 -4.32
C TYR A 32 -7.13 -7.43 -3.21
N LYS A 33 -6.79 -8.58 -2.64
CA LYS A 33 -7.41 -9.14 -1.45
C LYS A 33 -6.41 -9.21 -0.32
N LEU A 34 -6.78 -8.71 0.84
CA LEU A 34 -6.03 -8.78 2.08
C LEU A 34 -6.68 -9.83 2.97
N THR A 35 -5.93 -10.81 3.45
CA THR A 35 -6.48 -11.91 4.26
C THR A 35 -5.53 -12.27 5.38
N THR A 36 -6.09 -12.51 6.57
CA THR A 36 -5.33 -13.03 7.71
C THR A 36 -5.17 -14.54 7.57
N LEU A 37 -3.92 -14.98 7.40
CA LEU A 37 -3.56 -16.41 7.30
C LEU A 37 -3.40 -17.05 8.68
N GLN A 38 -2.97 -16.27 9.66
CA GLN A 38 -2.73 -16.71 11.03
C GLN A 38 -2.96 -15.54 11.99
N THR A 39 -3.49 -15.80 13.18
CA THR A 39 -3.84 -14.74 14.15
C THR A 39 -2.80 -14.54 15.26
N GLN A 40 -2.03 -15.57 15.61
CA GLN A 40 -1.02 -15.50 16.69
C GLN A 40 0.20 -16.42 16.40
N PRO A 41 1.41 -15.85 16.16
CA PRO A 41 1.63 -14.47 15.73
C PRO A 41 0.84 -14.15 14.46
N ARG A 42 0.46 -12.89 14.26
CA ARG A 42 -0.39 -12.52 13.13
C ARG A 42 0.37 -12.55 11.81
N VAL A 43 -0.21 -13.18 10.80
CA VAL A 43 0.28 -13.19 9.43
C VAL A 43 -0.85 -12.76 8.51
N THR A 44 -0.62 -11.71 7.74
CA THR A 44 -1.58 -11.16 6.78
C THR A 44 -0.96 -11.18 5.39
N GLN A 45 -1.72 -11.64 4.39
CA GLN A 45 -1.30 -11.68 3.00
C GLN A 45 -2.16 -10.72 2.18
N LEU A 46 -1.50 -9.84 1.43
CA LEU A 46 -2.08 -9.10 0.31
C LEU A 46 -1.81 -9.90 -0.96
N GLU A 47 -2.84 -10.22 -1.72
CA GLU A 47 -2.74 -11.02 -2.94
C GLU A 47 -3.44 -10.31 -4.10
N ARG A 48 -2.84 -10.37 -5.28
CA ARG A 48 -3.43 -9.87 -6.52
C ARG A 48 -4.41 -10.87 -7.09
N THR A 49 -5.51 -10.39 -7.64
CA THR A 49 -6.43 -11.23 -8.42
C THR A 49 -5.85 -11.54 -9.80
N ASN A 50 -6.37 -12.60 -10.43
CA ASN A 50 -5.91 -13.07 -11.75
C ASN A 50 -6.04 -11.98 -12.83
N GLU A 51 -7.10 -11.19 -12.75
CA GLU A 51 -7.37 -10.05 -13.63
C GLU A 51 -6.22 -9.04 -13.58
N ARG A 52 -5.73 -8.73 -12.38
CA ARG A 52 -4.59 -7.82 -12.20
C ARG A 52 -3.28 -8.48 -12.62
N LEU A 53 -3.08 -9.76 -12.35
CA LEU A 53 -1.88 -10.50 -12.76
C LEU A 53 -1.66 -10.45 -14.27
N ALA A 54 -2.72 -10.62 -15.05
CA ALA A 54 -2.67 -10.55 -16.51
C ALA A 54 -2.18 -9.19 -17.05
N LEU A 55 -2.53 -8.09 -16.38
CA LEU A 55 -2.17 -6.73 -16.82
C LEU A 55 -0.74 -6.32 -16.44
N HIS A 56 -0.20 -6.82 -15.32
CA HIS A 56 1.11 -6.41 -14.81
C HIS A 56 1.91 -7.61 -14.26
N PRO A 57 2.35 -8.55 -15.12
CA PRO A 57 2.92 -9.82 -14.67
C PRO A 57 4.26 -9.68 -13.90
N THR A 58 4.94 -8.54 -14.02
CA THR A 58 6.26 -8.30 -13.40
C THR A 58 6.19 -7.74 -11.98
N GLU A 59 5.05 -7.18 -11.56
CA GLU A 59 4.85 -6.74 -10.18
C GLU A 59 4.76 -7.95 -9.22
N PRO A 60 5.19 -7.84 -7.95
CA PRO A 60 4.99 -8.89 -6.96
C PRO A 60 3.52 -9.33 -6.90
N TRP A 61 3.27 -10.62 -7.03
CA TRP A 61 1.91 -11.17 -7.06
C TRP A 61 1.24 -11.21 -5.67
N ARG A 62 2.05 -11.19 -4.61
CA ARG A 62 1.62 -11.16 -3.21
C ARG A 62 2.55 -10.33 -2.34
N ALA A 63 2.08 -9.92 -1.17
CA ALA A 63 2.89 -9.37 -0.09
C ALA A 63 2.45 -9.99 1.24
N THR A 64 3.36 -10.62 1.98
CA THR A 64 3.06 -11.27 3.26
C THR A 64 3.70 -10.47 4.39
N MET A 65 2.85 -10.08 5.35
CA MET A 65 3.18 -9.27 6.51
C MET A 65 3.12 -10.15 7.76
N HIS A 66 4.28 -10.41 8.35
CA HIS A 66 4.43 -11.15 9.62
C HIS A 66 4.59 -10.16 10.77
N PHE A 67 3.70 -10.24 11.75
CA PHE A 67 3.75 -9.45 12.98
C PHE A 67 4.26 -10.30 14.15
N GLY A 68 4.76 -9.65 15.19
CA GLY A 68 5.11 -10.27 16.47
C GLY A 68 3.89 -10.71 17.28
N SER A 69 4.13 -11.47 18.35
CA SER A 69 3.09 -12.00 19.24
C SER A 69 2.29 -10.92 19.99
N GLY A 70 2.86 -9.73 20.17
CA GLY A 70 2.20 -8.55 20.73
C GLY A 70 1.72 -7.55 19.67
N GLY A 71 1.75 -7.92 18.39
CA GLY A 71 1.48 -7.00 17.27
C GLY A 71 2.70 -6.19 16.83
N GLU A 72 3.90 -6.49 17.33
CA GLU A 72 5.10 -5.78 16.91
C GLU A 72 5.35 -5.93 15.40
N LEU A 73 6.03 -4.94 14.81
CA LEU A 73 6.45 -5.04 13.41
C LEU A 73 7.49 -6.15 13.25
N GLY A 74 7.18 -7.15 12.44
CA GLY A 74 8.11 -8.22 12.09
C GLY A 74 8.68 -8.00 10.69
N HIS A 75 8.26 -8.84 9.75
CA HIS A 75 8.86 -8.93 8.43
C HIS A 75 7.84 -8.85 7.28
N LEU A 76 8.25 -8.19 6.20
CA LEU A 76 7.53 -8.13 4.95
C LEU A 76 8.25 -9.00 3.91
N GLN A 77 7.49 -9.84 3.22
CA GLN A 77 7.93 -10.56 2.03
C GLN A 77 7.11 -10.09 0.83
N LEU A 78 7.77 -9.65 -0.24
CA LEU A 78 7.12 -9.19 -1.48
C LEU A 78 7.36 -10.23 -2.58
N GLY A 79 6.32 -10.94 -2.99
CA GLY A 79 6.40 -12.04 -3.96
C GLY A 79 7.41 -13.10 -3.52
N GLU A 80 8.36 -13.42 -4.40
CA GLU A 80 9.46 -14.37 -4.13
C GLU A 80 10.76 -13.68 -3.68
N ARG A 81 10.70 -12.39 -3.30
CA ARG A 81 11.90 -11.67 -2.84
C ARG A 81 12.31 -12.09 -1.44
N SER A 82 13.56 -11.77 -1.10
CA SER A 82 14.07 -11.93 0.27
C SER A 82 13.21 -11.18 1.28
N VAL A 83 13.02 -11.82 2.42
CA VAL A 83 12.30 -11.26 3.57
C VAL A 83 13.05 -10.04 4.10
N ALA A 84 12.33 -8.94 4.35
CA ALA A 84 12.87 -7.69 4.85
C ALA A 84 12.14 -7.24 6.13
N PRO A 85 12.81 -6.58 7.08
CA PRO A 85 12.16 -6.07 8.29
C PRO A 85 11.19 -4.93 7.96
N MET A 86 9.96 -4.99 8.48
CA MET A 86 8.92 -3.99 8.23
C MET A 86 9.33 -2.58 8.65
N VAL A 87 10.13 -2.46 9.72
CA VAL A 87 10.68 -1.17 10.18
C VAL A 87 11.50 -0.46 9.10
N GLY A 88 12.08 -1.22 8.15
CA GLY A 88 12.80 -0.68 7.00
C GLY A 88 11.92 0.09 6.01
N TYR A 89 10.61 -0.17 6.01
CA TYR A 89 9.59 0.50 5.19
C TYR A 89 8.89 1.66 5.94
N LEU A 90 9.28 1.90 7.19
CA LEU A 90 8.72 2.92 8.06
C LEU A 90 9.81 3.86 8.60
N ARG A 91 10.85 4.12 7.81
CA ARG A 91 11.95 4.98 8.25
C ARG A 91 11.45 6.40 8.49
N LYS A 92 11.56 6.85 9.74
CA LYS A 92 11.31 8.25 10.11
C LYS A 92 12.48 9.08 9.56
N LYS A 93 12.18 10.08 8.73
CA LYS A 93 13.19 11.04 8.27
C LYS A 93 13.21 12.22 9.23
N ASN A 94 14.40 12.65 9.64
CA ASN A 94 14.58 13.91 10.37
C ASN A 94 14.17 15.05 9.43
N GLY A 95 13.14 15.81 9.80
CA GLY A 95 12.53 16.84 8.96
C GLY A 95 11.53 17.67 9.77
N PRO A 96 10.74 18.56 9.13
CA PRO A 96 9.69 19.32 9.82
C PRO A 96 8.83 18.40 10.68
N PRO A 97 8.29 18.86 11.82
CA PRO A 97 7.52 18.03 12.73
C PRO A 97 6.35 17.36 12.00
N GLY A 98 6.51 16.07 11.70
CA GLY A 98 5.58 15.33 10.86
C GLY A 98 5.89 13.84 10.92
N ARG A 99 4.83 13.02 11.00
CA ARG A 99 4.92 11.54 11.03
C ARG A 99 5.22 10.99 9.62
N PHE A 100 6.21 11.55 8.90
CA PHE A 100 6.62 11.05 7.59
C PHE A 100 7.28 9.68 7.72
N ARG A 101 7.09 8.83 6.72
CA ARG A 101 7.69 7.49 6.65
C ARG A 101 8.19 7.23 5.24
N SER A 102 9.47 6.94 5.13
CA SER A 102 10.12 6.61 3.86
C SER A 102 10.32 5.09 3.71
N PHE A 103 10.35 4.65 2.47
CA PHE A 103 10.74 3.30 2.07
C PHE A 103 11.55 3.32 0.77
N VAL A 104 12.30 2.26 0.50
CA VAL A 104 12.98 2.03 -0.78
C VAL A 104 12.26 0.89 -1.48
N ALA A 105 11.76 1.13 -2.69
CA ALA A 105 10.98 0.15 -3.43
C ALA A 105 11.87 -0.81 -4.24
N VAL A 106 11.27 -1.76 -4.97
CA VAL A 106 11.99 -2.74 -5.80
C VAL A 106 12.88 -2.10 -6.85
N ASP A 107 12.52 -0.90 -7.32
CA ASP A 107 13.24 -0.16 -8.36
C ASP A 107 14.47 0.61 -7.83
N GLY A 108 14.73 0.51 -6.52
CA GLY A 108 15.85 1.17 -5.86
C GLY A 108 15.63 2.65 -5.55
N ASN A 109 14.45 3.21 -5.88
CA ASN A 109 14.14 4.60 -5.55
C ASN A 109 13.54 4.72 -4.14
N GLU A 110 13.83 5.85 -3.48
CA GLU A 110 13.19 6.23 -2.22
C GLU A 110 11.83 6.89 -2.50
N TYR A 111 10.85 6.50 -1.71
CA TYR A 111 9.50 7.04 -1.69
C TYR A 111 9.11 7.41 -0.27
N GLN A 112 8.15 8.32 -0.13
CA GLN A 112 7.75 8.85 1.17
C GLN A 112 6.25 9.05 1.28
N TRP A 113 5.65 8.42 2.29
CA TRP A 113 4.28 8.70 2.72
C TRP A 113 4.25 9.89 3.68
N ARG A 114 3.39 10.86 3.37
CA ARG A 114 3.15 12.07 4.13
C ARG A 114 1.69 12.10 4.61
N PRO A 115 1.44 12.18 5.93
CA PRO A 115 0.10 12.31 6.44
C PRO A 115 -0.41 13.74 6.28
N GLY A 116 -1.64 13.86 5.79
CA GLY A 116 -2.46 15.07 5.88
C GLY A 116 -3.66 14.84 6.80
N SER A 117 -4.56 15.83 6.91
CA SER A 117 -5.72 15.76 7.81
C SER A 117 -6.61 14.53 7.56
N ARG A 118 -6.92 14.25 6.29
CA ARG A 118 -7.75 13.11 5.87
C ARG A 118 -7.20 12.43 4.60
N ARG A 119 -5.88 12.38 4.51
CA ARG A 119 -5.20 11.68 3.42
C ARG A 119 -3.80 11.23 3.79
N LEU A 120 -3.27 10.30 3.00
CA LEU A 120 -1.86 9.96 2.93
C LEU A 120 -1.40 10.17 1.49
N GLU A 121 -0.33 10.93 1.32
CA GLU A 121 0.24 11.27 0.02
C GLU A 121 1.61 10.61 -0.11
N CYS A 122 1.83 9.85 -1.18
CA CYS A 122 3.12 9.23 -1.46
C CYS A 122 3.87 10.04 -2.53
N TYR A 123 5.10 10.42 -2.21
CA TYR A 123 5.98 11.20 -3.07
C TYR A 123 7.22 10.41 -3.47
N ASP A 124 7.72 10.63 -4.69
CA ASP A 124 9.04 10.14 -5.10
C ASP A 124 10.18 11.04 -4.59
N LYS A 125 11.43 10.65 -4.87
CA LYS A 125 12.63 11.42 -4.51
C LYS A 125 12.71 12.83 -5.10
N ASN A 126 11.94 13.12 -6.16
CA ASN A 126 11.87 14.42 -6.82
C ASN A 126 10.66 15.24 -6.36
N ASP A 127 10.02 14.83 -5.26
CA ASP A 127 8.83 15.46 -4.69
C ASP A 127 7.60 15.41 -5.60
N ARG A 128 7.51 14.42 -6.49
CA ARG A 128 6.33 14.20 -7.34
C ARG A 128 5.35 13.28 -6.63
N LEU A 129 4.09 13.68 -6.56
CA LEU A 129 3.01 12.86 -6.03
C LEU A 129 2.78 11.65 -6.94
N ILE A 130 2.96 10.44 -6.40
CA ILE A 130 2.76 9.18 -7.11
C ILE A 130 1.53 8.40 -6.63
N ALA A 131 1.09 8.60 -5.39
CA ALA A 131 -0.15 8.03 -4.89
C ALA A 131 -0.83 8.94 -3.86
N LEU A 132 -2.17 8.89 -3.82
CA LEU A 132 -3.00 9.61 -2.87
C LEU A 132 -4.05 8.65 -2.31
N TYR A 133 -3.98 8.38 -1.01
CA TYR A 133 -5.00 7.67 -0.26
C TYR A 133 -5.85 8.67 0.53
N GLU A 134 -7.15 8.71 0.31
CA GLU A 134 -8.06 9.67 0.91
C GLU A 134 -9.25 8.95 1.56
N TRP A 135 -9.47 9.20 2.85
CA TRP A 135 -10.63 8.64 3.56
C TRP A 135 -11.90 9.30 3.04
N LEU A 136 -12.89 8.50 2.64
CA LEU A 136 -14.18 9.02 2.16
C LEU A 136 -15.08 9.31 3.38
N LEU A 137 -15.90 10.37 3.30
CA LEU A 137 -16.94 10.62 4.31
C LEU A 137 -18.18 9.78 4.05
N ASP A 138 -18.50 9.63 2.78
CA ASP A 138 -19.76 9.11 2.29
C ASP A 138 -19.48 8.08 1.20
N GLY A 139 -20.40 7.13 1.05
CA GLY A 139 -20.32 6.08 0.05
C GLY A 139 -20.03 4.70 0.64
N PRO A 140 -20.02 3.66 -0.22
CA PRO A 140 -19.92 2.27 0.22
C PRO A 140 -18.49 1.85 0.61
N SER A 141 -17.48 2.64 0.25
CA SER A 141 -16.06 2.33 0.49
C SER A 141 -15.46 3.23 1.56
N HIS A 142 -14.52 2.68 2.34
CA HIS A 142 -13.83 3.40 3.40
C HIS A 142 -12.92 4.52 2.89
N ALA A 143 -12.20 4.26 1.80
CA ALA A 143 -11.24 5.21 1.24
C ALA A 143 -11.01 4.99 -0.25
N ARG A 144 -10.41 5.98 -0.90
CA ARG A 144 -9.98 5.95 -2.30
C ARG A 144 -8.46 6.05 -2.37
N LEU A 145 -7.84 5.18 -3.15
CA LEU A 145 -6.43 5.21 -3.52
C LEU A 145 -6.28 5.55 -5.01
N GLU A 146 -5.76 6.74 -5.30
CA GLU A 146 -5.34 7.11 -6.64
C GLU A 146 -3.84 6.83 -6.81
N ILE A 147 -3.46 6.12 -7.88
CA ILE A 147 -2.05 5.87 -8.23
C ILE A 147 -1.76 6.49 -9.59
N LYS A 148 -0.85 7.47 -9.61
CA LYS A 148 -0.39 8.12 -10.85
C LYS A 148 0.51 7.15 -11.63
N ILE A 149 0.65 7.37 -12.94
CA ILE A 149 1.42 6.50 -13.83
C ILE A 149 2.84 6.18 -13.34
N GLY A 150 3.51 7.13 -12.68
CA GLY A 150 4.84 6.95 -12.10
C GLY A 150 4.92 6.02 -10.88
N GLY A 151 3.79 5.56 -10.35
CA GLY A 151 3.72 4.56 -9.27
C GLY A 151 3.23 3.18 -9.73
N TRP A 152 2.88 3.01 -11.01
CA TRP A 152 2.27 1.76 -11.49
C TRP A 152 3.22 0.56 -11.38
N HIS A 153 4.51 0.75 -11.62
CA HIS A 153 5.50 -0.34 -11.57
C HIS A 153 5.77 -0.88 -10.16
N ILE A 154 5.30 -0.18 -9.12
CA ILE A 154 5.47 -0.54 -7.71
C ILE A 154 4.12 -0.59 -6.98
N LEU A 155 3.00 -0.76 -7.69
CA LEU A 155 1.66 -0.65 -7.10
C LEU A 155 1.47 -1.60 -5.90
N SER A 156 1.90 -2.85 -6.03
CA SER A 156 1.80 -3.83 -4.95
C SER A 156 2.59 -3.42 -3.70
N GLU A 157 3.75 -2.77 -3.88
CA GLU A 157 4.51 -2.19 -2.76
C GLU A 157 3.86 -0.93 -2.20
N LEU A 158 3.23 -0.11 -3.02
CA LEU A 158 2.48 1.06 -2.56
C LEU A 158 1.34 0.64 -1.64
N ILE A 159 0.58 -0.40 -1.98
CA ILE A 159 -0.51 -0.89 -1.13
C ILE A 159 0.05 -1.52 0.16
N ALA A 160 1.09 -2.35 0.07
CA ALA A 160 1.71 -2.96 1.26
C ALA A 160 2.27 -1.88 2.22
N THR A 161 2.97 -0.88 1.70
CA THR A 161 3.54 0.21 2.51
C THR A 161 2.48 1.17 3.02
N LEU A 162 1.40 1.40 2.28
CA LEU A 162 0.21 2.11 2.77
C LEU A 162 -0.41 1.41 3.97
N LEU A 163 -0.62 0.09 3.89
CA LEU A 163 -1.17 -0.71 5.00
C LEU A 163 -0.25 -0.64 6.23
N LEU A 164 1.07 -0.77 6.05
CA LEU A 164 2.03 -0.59 7.12
C LEU A 164 2.01 0.83 7.71
N ASN A 165 1.84 1.86 6.87
CA ASN A 165 1.76 3.24 7.34
C ASN A 165 0.51 3.48 8.19
N ARG A 166 -0.65 2.97 7.72
CA ARG A 166 -1.90 3.03 8.47
C ARG A 166 -1.83 2.24 9.77
N TYR A 167 -1.18 1.07 9.75
CA TYR A 167 -0.87 0.30 10.96
C TYR A 167 -0.06 1.15 11.94
N ALA A 168 1.04 1.74 11.47
CA ALA A 168 1.91 2.58 12.29
C ALA A 168 1.19 3.80 12.87
N ILE A 169 0.29 4.42 12.12
CA ILE A 169 -0.56 5.51 12.62
C ILE A 169 -1.53 5.02 13.69
N ARG A 170 -2.20 3.88 13.47
CA ARG A 170 -3.23 3.33 14.38
C ARG A 170 -2.66 2.85 15.71
N TYR A 171 -1.46 2.26 15.69
CA TYR A 171 -0.82 1.66 16.87
C TYR A 171 0.38 2.47 17.38
N GLU A 172 0.64 3.64 16.81
CA GLU A 172 1.70 4.59 17.18
C GLU A 172 3.13 3.99 17.21
N VAL A 173 3.47 3.19 16.19
CA VAL A 173 4.83 2.61 16.00
C VAL A 173 5.72 3.41 15.02
#